data_AF-A0A9X8HG30-F1
#
_entry.id   AF-A0A9X8HG30-F1
#
_cell.length_a   1.000
_cell.length_b   1.000
_cell.length_c   1.000
_cell.angle_alpha   90.00
_cell.angle_beta   90.00
_cell.angle_gamma   90.00
#
_symmetry.space_group_name_H-M   'P 1'
#
loop_
_entity.id
_entity.type
_entity.pdbx_description
1 polymer ?
#
loop_
_entity_poly.entity_id
_entity_poly.type
_entity_poly.pdbx_seq_one_letter_code
_entity_poly.pdbx_strand_id
1 'polypeptide(L)'
;MPSSEHAPEGITFDLDDTLWCGKETLQKATRAFHDHLERSYPLITQSLFQSTWTNVLSSTDLRDFTALRQATLKQCAESVNYNADDVVSTSMRAFLAARSSPTLFDGVEVLLQRLQVGMPLALKVEN
;
A
#
# COMPACT_ATOMS: atom_id res chain seq x y z
N MET A 1 -40.87 -3.90 11.25
CA MET A 1 -40.07 -3.05 10.34
C MET A 1 -39.37 -2.04 11.23
N PRO A 2 -38.03 -1.99 11.31
CA PRO A 2 -37.41 -0.88 12.02
C PRO A 2 -37.64 0.38 11.20
N SER A 3 -38.48 1.25 11.72
CA SER A 3 -38.67 2.62 11.27
C SER A 3 -37.48 3.42 11.79
N SER A 4 -36.50 3.73 10.94
CA SER A 4 -35.59 4.82 11.26
C SER A 4 -36.23 6.11 10.76
N GLU A 5 -36.49 7.06 11.67
CA GLU A 5 -37.08 8.36 11.34
C GLU A 5 -36.17 9.23 10.46
N HIS A 6 -34.96 8.77 10.14
CA HIS A 6 -34.00 9.46 9.29
C HIS A 6 -33.39 8.47 8.29
N ALA A 7 -33.41 8.84 7.01
CA ALA A 7 -32.68 8.13 5.96
C ALA A 7 -31.18 8.45 6.12
N PRO A 8 -30.27 7.49 5.86
CA PRO A 8 -28.84 7.78 5.89
C PRO A 8 -28.50 8.84 4.84
N GLU A 9 -27.65 9.79 5.20
CA GLU A 9 -27.26 10.91 4.34
C GLU A 9 -25.99 10.63 3.52
N GLY A 10 -25.26 9.56 3.86
CA GLY A 10 -24.06 9.13 3.13
C GLY A 10 -23.64 7.70 3.48
N ILE A 11 -22.84 7.09 2.61
CA ILE A 11 -22.26 5.76 2.83
C ILE A 11 -20.74 5.87 2.67
N THR A 12 -20.01 5.37 3.66
CA THR A 12 -18.55 5.23 3.63
C THR A 12 -18.15 3.77 3.48
N PHE A 13 -17.22 3.49 2.57
CA PHE A 13 -16.62 2.16 2.45
C PHE A 13 -15.22 2.16 3.03
N ASP A 14 -14.91 1.12 3.80
CA ASP A 14 -13.53 0.68 3.96
C ASP A 14 -13.02 0.10 2.63
N LEU A 15 -11.70 -0.04 2.49
CA LEU A 15 -11.05 -0.42 1.24
C LEU A 15 -10.66 -1.90 1.23
N ASP A 16 -9.56 -2.24 1.89
CA ASP A 16 -8.98 -3.57 1.85
C ASP A 16 -9.94 -4.58 2.49
N ASP A 17 -10.10 -5.72 1.82
CA ASP A 17 -11.00 -6.81 2.19
C ASP A 17 -12.50 -6.42 2.25
N THR A 18 -12.84 -5.21 1.79
CA THR A 18 -14.20 -4.74 1.51
C THR A 18 -14.46 -4.61 0.02
N LEU A 19 -13.63 -3.84 -0.70
CA LEU A 19 -13.78 -3.58 -2.14
C LEU A 19 -12.86 -4.46 -3.01
N TRP A 20 -11.79 -4.98 -2.44
CA TRP A 20 -10.81 -5.86 -3.09
C TRP A 20 -10.06 -6.69 -2.04
N CYS A 21 -9.34 -7.74 -2.46
CA CYS A 21 -8.49 -8.48 -1.55
C CYS A 21 -7.21 -7.68 -1.21
N GLY A 22 -7.06 -7.27 0.05
CA GLY A 22 -5.91 -6.51 0.52
C GLY A 22 -4.61 -7.32 0.42
N LYS A 23 -4.69 -8.60 0.79
CA LYS A 23 -3.54 -9.53 0.75
C LYS A 23 -2.96 -9.70 -0.65
N GLU A 24 -3.81 -9.96 -1.65
CA GLU A 24 -3.36 -10.13 -3.04
C GLU A 24 -2.76 -8.84 -3.61
N THR A 25 -3.39 -7.71 -3.31
CA THR A 25 -2.90 -6.39 -3.72
C THR A 25 -1.52 -6.10 -3.11
N LEU A 26 -1.33 -6.39 -1.82
CA LEU A 26 -0.05 -6.22 -1.15
C LEU A 26 1.02 -7.17 -1.70
N GLN A 27 0.67 -8.43 -2.03
CA GLN A 27 1.59 -9.38 -2.66
C GLN A 27 2.05 -8.89 -4.04
N LYS A 28 1.13 -8.41 -4.89
CA LYS A 28 1.46 -7.81 -6.19
C LYS A 28 2.41 -6.61 -6.03
N ALA A 29 2.12 -5.72 -5.08
CA ALA A 29 2.97 -4.56 -4.80
C ALA A 29 4.37 -4.95 -4.29
N THR A 30 4.43 -5.93 -3.39
CA THR A 30 5.69 -6.46 -2.85
C THR A 30 6.55 -7.09 -3.94
N ARG A 31 5.93 -7.82 -4.88
CA ARG A 31 6.63 -8.37 -6.03
C ARG A 31 7.17 -7.26 -6.94
N ALA A 32 6.34 -6.30 -7.34
CA ALA A 32 6.78 -5.18 -8.19
C ALA A 32 7.94 -4.40 -7.57
N PHE A 33 7.93 -4.24 -6.24
CA PHE A 33 9.01 -3.65 -5.47
C PHE A 33 10.32 -4.45 -5.57
N HIS A 34 10.29 -5.75 -5.30
CA HIS A 34 11.50 -6.58 -5.37
C HIS A 34 12.02 -6.74 -6.81
N ASP A 35 11.13 -6.89 -7.80
CA ASP A 35 11.50 -6.91 -9.22
C ASP A 35 12.20 -5.60 -9.64
N HIS A 36 11.78 -4.47 -9.07
CA HIS A 36 12.43 -3.17 -9.31
C HIS A 36 13.82 -3.08 -8.70
N LEU A 37 13.97 -3.52 -7.45
CA LEU A 37 15.27 -3.55 -6.77
C LEU A 37 16.26 -4.46 -7.50
N GLU A 38 15.86 -5.66 -7.88
CA GLU A 38 16.72 -6.62 -8.59
C GLU A 38 17.25 -6.05 -9.91
N ARG A 39 16.36 -5.39 -10.67
CA ARG A 39 16.71 -4.82 -11.98
C ARG A 39 17.55 -3.55 -11.90
N SER A 40 17.24 -2.66 -10.95
CA SER A 40 17.78 -1.29 -10.94
C SER A 40 18.91 -1.12 -9.92
N TYR A 41 18.88 -1.90 -8.84
CA TYR A 41 19.78 -1.80 -7.69
C TYR A 41 20.26 -3.19 -7.23
N PRO A 42 20.95 -3.97 -8.09
CA PRO A 42 21.22 -5.39 -7.85
C PRO A 42 22.06 -5.70 -6.59
N LEU A 43 22.79 -4.71 -6.05
CA LEU A 43 23.52 -4.83 -4.79
C LEU A 43 22.59 -4.79 -3.56
N ILE A 44 21.38 -4.23 -3.69
CA ILE A 44 20.32 -4.32 -2.68
C ILE A 44 19.58 -5.65 -2.88
N THR A 45 20.22 -6.73 -2.46
CA THR A 45 19.63 -8.07 -2.55
C THR A 45 18.43 -8.19 -1.60
N GLN A 46 17.57 -9.18 -1.86
CA GLN A 46 16.45 -9.47 -0.96
C GLN A 46 16.93 -9.81 0.47
N SER A 47 18.05 -10.51 0.62
CA SER A 47 18.62 -10.84 1.92
C SER A 47 19.13 -9.59 2.64
N LEU A 48 19.79 -8.67 1.93
CA LEU A 48 20.21 -7.39 2.51
C LEU A 48 18.99 -6.62 2.99
N PHE A 49 18.00 -6.41 2.12
CA PHE A 49 16.78 -5.68 2.46
C PHE A 49 16.07 -6.28 3.66
N GLN A 50 15.90 -7.61 3.71
CA GLN A 50 15.23 -8.28 4.83
C GLN A 50 15.98 -8.12 6.15
N SER A 51 17.31 -8.26 6.13
CA SER A 51 18.12 -8.09 7.35
C SER A 51 18.09 -6.64 7.85
N THR A 52 18.20 -5.67 6.95
CA THR A 52 18.08 -4.24 7.27
C THR A 52 16.66 -3.92 7.76
N TRP A 53 15.62 -4.51 7.17
CA TRP A 53 14.23 -4.33 7.62
C TRP A 53 14.06 -4.78 9.07
N THR A 54 14.55 -5.97 9.42
CA THR A 54 14.49 -6.48 10.81
C THR A 54 15.22 -5.55 11.78
N ASN A 55 16.37 -5.00 11.38
CA ASN A 55 17.13 -4.05 12.19
C ASN A 55 16.39 -2.71 12.36
N VAL A 56 15.84 -2.16 11.28
CA VAL A 56 15.06 -0.92 11.33
C VAL A 56 13.85 -1.11 12.25
N LEU A 57 13.07 -2.17 12.03
CA LEU A 57 11.87 -2.47 12.79
C LEU A 57 12.14 -2.64 14.29
N SER A 58 13.26 -3.26 14.68
CA SER A 58 13.61 -3.42 16.10
C SER A 58 14.16 -2.16 16.74
N SER A 59 14.66 -1.22 15.94
CA SER A 59 15.27 0.04 16.40
C SER A 59 14.29 1.20 16.52
N THR A 60 13.00 0.99 16.20
CA THR A 60 12.01 2.07 16.12
C THR A 60 10.62 1.62 16.58
N ASP A 61 9.87 2.55 17.15
CA ASP A 61 8.45 2.36 17.48
C ASP A 61 7.52 2.72 16.31
N LEU A 62 8.05 2.97 15.11
CA LEU A 62 7.25 3.26 13.93
C LEU A 62 6.29 2.11 13.63
N ARG A 63 5.00 2.43 13.57
CA ARG A 63 3.91 1.53 13.12
C ARG A 63 3.57 1.75 11.65
N ASP A 64 4.10 2.81 11.03
CA ASP A 64 3.91 3.10 9.63
C ASP A 64 4.89 2.28 8.77
N PHE A 65 4.34 1.26 8.10
CA PHE A 65 5.09 0.39 7.19
C PHE A 65 5.63 1.11 5.95
N THR A 66 5.09 2.28 5.59
CA THR A 66 5.63 3.13 4.52
C THR A 66 6.94 3.76 4.97
N ALA A 67 6.93 4.44 6.13
CA ALA A 67 8.11 5.03 6.72
C ALA A 67 9.21 3.99 7.01
N LEU A 68 8.83 2.82 7.56
CA LEU A 68 9.75 1.70 7.77
C LEU A 68 10.45 1.28 6.47
N ARG A 69 9.70 1.11 5.38
CA ARG A 69 10.25 0.73 4.06
C ARG A 69 11.21 1.77 3.52
N GLN A 70 10.88 3.05 3.64
CA GLN A 70 11.76 4.14 3.23
C GLN A 70 13.05 4.18 4.04
N ALA A 71 12.97 4.01 5.36
CA ALA A 71 14.14 3.95 6.24
C ALA A 71 15.03 2.74 5.92
N THR A 72 14.44 1.57 5.67
CA THR A 72 15.18 0.37 5.23
C THR A 72 15.89 0.61 3.91
N LEU A 73 15.20 1.15 2.89
CA LEU A 73 15.80 1.46 1.59
C LEU A 73 16.98 2.42 1.71
N LYS A 74 16.83 3.46 2.54
CA LYS A 74 17.89 4.43 2.79
C LYS A 74 19.14 3.77 3.37
N GLN A 75 18.98 2.96 4.43
CA GLN A 75 20.11 2.23 5.03
C GLN A 75 20.74 1.23 4.06
N CYS A 76 19.94 0.50 3.27
CA CYS A 76 20.47 -0.38 2.23
C CYS A 76 21.30 0.40 1.21
N ALA A 77 20.77 1.50 0.68
CA ALA A 77 21.46 2.33 -0.31
C ALA A 77 22.79 2.87 0.20
N GLU A 78 22.81 3.40 1.42
CA GLU A 78 24.02 3.89 2.10
C GLU A 78 25.06 2.78 2.25
N SER A 79 24.64 1.55 2.63
CA SER A 79 25.56 0.42 2.83
C SER A 79 26.27 -0.07 1.56
N VAL A 80 25.71 0.23 0.37
CA VAL A 80 26.28 -0.17 -0.93
C VAL A 80 26.68 1.05 -1.78
N ASN A 81 26.72 2.25 -1.19
CA ASN A 81 27.08 3.51 -1.84
C ASN A 81 26.18 3.90 -3.04
N TYR A 82 24.89 3.59 -2.99
CA TYR A 82 23.90 4.15 -3.91
C TYR A 82 23.35 5.49 -3.41
N ASN A 83 22.81 6.30 -4.33
CA ASN A 83 22.08 7.51 -3.96
C ASN A 83 20.78 7.11 -3.24
N ALA A 84 20.69 7.41 -1.95
CA ALA A 84 19.56 7.00 -1.12
C ALA A 84 18.23 7.60 -1.59
N ASP A 85 18.19 8.87 -1.99
CA ASP A 85 16.95 9.54 -2.40
C ASP A 85 16.39 8.92 -3.69
N ASP A 86 17.27 8.57 -4.63
CA ASP A 86 16.88 7.96 -5.90
C ASP A 86 16.40 6.51 -5.69
N VAL A 87 17.11 5.73 -4.86
CA VAL A 87 16.69 4.38 -4.46
C VAL A 87 15.32 4.41 -3.78
N VAL A 88 15.13 5.27 -2.79
CA VAL A 88 13.88 5.39 -2.03
C VAL A 88 12.74 5.82 -2.96
N SER A 89 12.91 6.92 -3.69
CA SER A 89 11.83 7.49 -4.51
C SER A 89 11.38 6.54 -5.62
N THR A 90 12.32 5.94 -6.36
CA THR A 90 12.00 5.05 -7.48
C THR A 90 11.40 3.72 -7.01
N SER A 91 11.94 3.14 -5.93
CA SER A 91 11.45 1.85 -5.40
C SER A 91 10.08 2.00 -4.72
N MET A 92 9.87 3.09 -3.97
CA MET A 92 8.55 3.38 -3.39
C MET A 92 7.52 3.68 -4.47
N ARG A 93 7.89 4.36 -5.56
CA ARG A 93 7.00 4.57 -6.71
C ARG A 93 6.58 3.25 -7.35
N ALA A 94 7.51 2.30 -7.54
CA ALA A 94 7.20 0.97 -8.06
C ALA A 94 6.22 0.21 -7.15
N PHE A 95 6.43 0.24 -5.84
CA PHE A 95 5.52 -0.37 -4.86
C PHE A 95 4.13 0.27 -4.88
N LEU A 96 4.06 1.60 -4.80
CA LEU A 96 2.80 2.36 -4.72
C LEU A 96 1.97 2.24 -5.99
N ALA A 97 2.59 2.28 -7.17
CA ALA A 97 1.89 2.11 -8.44
C ALA A 97 1.11 0.79 -8.49
N ALA A 98 1.72 -0.30 -8.00
CA ALA A 98 1.07 -1.60 -7.92
C ALA A 98 0.03 -1.67 -6.77
N ARG A 99 0.30 -1.04 -5.62
CA ARG A 99 -0.61 -1.00 -4.46
C ARG A 99 -1.90 -0.22 -4.74
N SER A 100 -1.81 0.83 -5.56
CA SER A 100 -2.92 1.70 -5.95
C SER A 100 -3.71 1.20 -7.16
N SER A 101 -3.40 0.00 -7.67
CA SER A 101 -4.12 -0.62 -8.80
C SER A 101 -4.70 -1.99 -8.42
N PRO A 102 -5.59 -2.07 -7.40
CA PRO A 102 -6.19 -3.33 -6.98
C PRO A 102 -7.13 -3.89 -8.06
N THR A 103 -7.39 -5.20 -7.98
CA THR A 103 -8.48 -5.85 -8.72
C THR A 103 -9.71 -5.85 -7.82
N LEU A 104 -10.78 -5.17 -8.22
CA LEU A 104 -12.02 -5.11 -7.46
C LEU A 104 -12.71 -6.48 -7.39
N PHE A 105 -13.45 -6.72 -6.31
CA PHE A 105 -14.35 -7.88 -6.28
C PHE A 105 -15.47 -7.73 -7.31
N ASP A 106 -15.98 -8.87 -7.78
CA ASP A 106 -17.08 -8.91 -8.75
C ASP A 106 -18.30 -8.13 -8.24
N GLY A 107 -18.81 -7.24 -9.09
CA GLY A 107 -20.01 -6.44 -8.80
C GLY A 107 -19.78 -5.18 -7.96
N VAL A 108 -18.56 -4.93 -7.45
CA VAL A 108 -18.24 -3.69 -6.71
C VAL A 108 -18.50 -2.45 -7.56
N GLU A 109 -18.07 -2.45 -8.82
CA GLU A 109 -18.32 -1.32 -9.73
C GLU A 109 -19.81 -1.05 -9.93
N VAL A 110 -20.59 -2.11 -10.16
CA VAL A 110 -22.04 -2.02 -10.36
C VAL A 110 -22.74 -1.52 -9.08
N LEU A 111 -22.30 -1.97 -7.91
CA LEU A 111 -22.81 -1.51 -6.62
C LEU A 111 -22.55 -0.01 -6.42
N LEU A 112 -21.31 0.44 -6.60
CA LEU A 112 -20.93 1.84 -6.43
C LEU A 112 -21.69 2.75 -7.39
N GLN A 113 -21.84 2.33 -8.65
CA GLN A 113 -22.66 3.06 -9.64
C GLN A 113 -24.12 3.21 -9.20
N ARG A 114 -24.73 2.16 -8.63
CA ARG A 114 -26.12 2.22 -8.15
C ARG A 114 -26.29 3.14 -6.94
N LEU A 115 -25.33 3.14 -6.03
CA LEU A 115 -25.41 3.95 -4.82
C LEU A 115 -25.18 5.45 -5.10
N GLN A 116 -24.34 5.79 -6.09
CA GLN A 116 -24.13 7.18 -6.50
C GLN A 116 -25.40 7.88 -7.01
N VAL A 117 -26.41 7.13 -7.48
CA VAL A 117 -27.65 7.71 -8.02
C VAL A 117 -28.55 8.31 -6.92
N GLY A 118 -28.34 7.96 -5.65
CA GLY A 118 -29.20 8.40 -4.54
C GLY A 118 -28.48 9.06 -3.37
N MET A 119 -27.17 8.89 -3.22
CA MET A 119 -26.43 9.33 -2.04
C MET A 119 -24.94 9.63 -2.33
N PRO A 120 -24.32 10.60 -1.63
CA PRO A 120 -22.87 10.77 -1.64
C PRO A 120 -22.12 9.52 -1.16
N LEU A 121 -21.08 9.13 -1.90
CA LEU A 121 -20.16 8.07 -1.52
C LEU A 121 -18.80 8.65 -1.11
N ALA A 122 -18.24 8.14 -0.02
CA ALA A 122 -16.90 8.49 0.43
C ALA A 122 -16.09 7.23 0.76
N LEU A 123 -14.77 7.36 0.65
CA LEU A 123 -13.83 6.33 1.11
C LEU A 123 -13.39 6.71 2.53
N LYS A 124 -13.36 5.73 3.44
CA LYS A 124 -12.82 5.93 4.78
C LYS A 124 -11.30 5.92 4.68
N VAL A 125 -10.67 7.04 4.99
CA VAL A 125 -9.21 7.13 5.16
C VAL A 125 -8.93 7.04 6.65
N GLU A 126 -8.36 5.93 7.11
CA GLU A 126 -7.88 5.82 8.48
C GLU A 126 -6.46 6.41 8.56
N ASN A 127 -6.27 7.39 9.46
CA ASN A 127 -4.98 8.05 9.72
C ASN A 127 -4.07 7.19 10.59
#